data_AF-A0A956YKS4-F1
#
_entry.id   AF-A0A956YKS4-F1
#
_cell.length_a   1.000
_cell.length_b   1.000
_cell.length_c   1.000
_cell.angle_alpha   90.00
_cell.angle_beta   90.00
_cell.angle_gamma   90.00
#
_symmetry.space_group_name_H-M   'P 1'
#
loop_
_entity.id
_entity.type
_entity.pdbx_description
1 polymer ?
#
loop_
_entity_poly.entity_id
_entity_poly.type
_entity_poly.pdbx_seq_one_letter_code
_entity_poly.pdbx_strand_id
1 'polypeptide(L)'
;MRIAFFTPLPPIQSALADFAEGLVEALAALPEVAALALFVTDDYTPEASFNSDKISIQPHTAYPAQRPSFDVTVYSLGDNGRFHGYMLTYLHQYPGIVILNDTTLHRCIISATVGQNNPQAYLNELQYAYQGNALHIAQQISDGLGNELLLRYPLIERILDSSQGVIVQNQFAREQVLGIRPSTTTQVIPYPYFLPGELKNTDPATLKTQQRTAFGFAPDSFVIGSFGIFVPNKHLRACLQAFKELTQQRADAHYLLGGFAADGYDLAGEIQQMGLESQVHITGWQPPAAFVQQMFALDVGIHLRHPHIGGTPYTPIRLMGLGIATLTSDIEPLHELPQGTCLKIAPDDYAEALLTTLLHKLALDDSFRHLVGENGRTFIQTHHQLKAIARQYLEFFQHHA
;
A
#
# COMPACT_ATOMS: atom_id res chain seq x y z
N MET A 1 6.54 -12.49 24.71
CA MET A 1 5.33 -12.63 23.88
C MET A 1 5.62 -13.50 22.67
N ARG A 2 4.80 -14.52 22.44
CA ARG A 2 4.83 -15.43 21.30
C ARG A 2 3.68 -15.07 20.37
N ILE A 3 3.99 -14.75 19.12
CA ILE A 3 3.05 -14.15 18.17
C ILE A 3 2.79 -15.13 17.03
N ALA A 4 1.52 -15.42 16.76
CA ALA A 4 1.09 -15.99 15.48
C ALA A 4 0.68 -14.85 14.55
N PHE A 5 1.27 -14.76 13.36
CA PHE A 5 1.07 -13.65 12.45
C PHE A 5 0.71 -14.17 11.04
N PHE A 6 -0.51 -13.90 10.61
CA PHE A 6 -1.00 -14.23 9.28
C PHE A 6 -0.76 -13.04 8.35
N THR A 7 0.07 -13.22 7.33
CA THR A 7 0.42 -12.17 6.37
C THR A 7 0.94 -12.79 5.08
N PRO A 8 0.68 -12.19 3.90
CA PRO A 8 1.41 -12.55 2.69
C PRO A 8 2.91 -12.22 2.84
N LEU A 9 3.74 -12.94 2.10
CA LEU A 9 5.19 -12.76 1.99
C LEU A 9 5.61 -12.81 0.52
N PRO A 10 6.76 -12.22 0.13
CA PRO A 10 7.37 -12.45 -1.19
C PRO A 10 7.39 -13.94 -1.53
N PRO A 11 7.20 -14.34 -2.81
CA PRO A 11 7.14 -13.53 -4.04
C PRO A 11 5.76 -12.93 -4.35
N ILE A 12 4.80 -12.93 -3.41
CA ILE A 12 3.51 -12.26 -3.63
C ILE A 12 3.74 -10.79 -4.00
N GLN A 13 3.24 -10.39 -5.17
CA GLN A 13 3.37 -9.03 -5.71
C GLN A 13 2.37 -8.08 -5.03
N SER A 14 2.62 -7.77 -3.76
CA SER A 14 1.78 -6.89 -2.94
C SER A 14 2.63 -6.00 -2.06
N ALA A 15 2.26 -4.71 -1.96
CA ALA A 15 2.89 -3.79 -1.01
C ALA A 15 2.78 -4.27 0.44
N LEU A 16 1.76 -5.08 0.77
CA LEU A 16 1.59 -5.67 2.09
C LEU A 16 2.62 -6.76 2.38
N ALA A 17 3.05 -7.51 1.36
CA ALA A 17 4.13 -8.49 1.50
C ALA A 17 5.47 -7.79 1.78
N ASP A 18 5.77 -6.71 1.06
CA ASP A 18 6.96 -5.88 1.30
C ASP A 18 6.99 -5.31 2.73
N PHE A 19 5.87 -4.72 3.16
CA PHE A 19 5.75 -4.10 4.47
C PHE A 19 5.88 -5.13 5.60
N ALA A 20 5.27 -6.31 5.43
CA ALA A 20 5.34 -7.38 6.42
C ALA A 20 6.78 -7.76 6.75
N GLU A 21 7.67 -7.82 5.75
CA GLU A 21 9.08 -8.17 5.95
C GLU A 21 9.76 -7.22 6.95
N GLY A 22 9.67 -5.90 6.69
CA GLY A 22 10.29 -4.90 7.55
C GLY A 22 9.69 -4.83 8.96
N LEU A 23 8.36 -4.92 9.08
CA LEU A 23 7.69 -4.91 10.38
C LEU A 23 8.04 -6.16 11.21
N VAL A 24 8.04 -7.34 10.60
CA VAL A 24 8.32 -8.61 11.27
C VAL A 24 9.76 -8.64 11.80
N GLU A 25 10.74 -8.19 11.01
CA GLU A 25 12.12 -8.06 11.50
C GLU A 25 12.21 -7.09 12.68
N ALA A 26 11.54 -5.94 12.59
CA ALA A 26 11.56 -4.95 13.66
C ALA A 26 10.89 -5.44 14.94
N LEU A 27 9.79 -6.21 14.83
CA LEU A 27 9.13 -6.85 15.96
C LEU A 27 10.03 -7.91 16.60
N ALA A 28 10.65 -8.79 15.81
CA ALA A 28 11.54 -9.83 16.33
C ALA A 28 12.77 -9.24 17.03
N ALA A 29 13.26 -8.08 16.59
CA ALA A 29 14.34 -7.36 17.24
C ALA A 29 13.99 -6.82 18.64
N LEU A 30 12.70 -6.73 19.01
CA LEU A 30 12.29 -6.31 20.35
C LEU A 30 12.54 -7.45 21.36
N PRO A 31 13.12 -7.14 22.53
CA PRO A 31 13.48 -8.16 23.54
C PRO A 31 12.25 -8.87 24.12
N GLU A 32 11.09 -8.22 24.16
CA GLU A 32 9.84 -8.80 24.66
C GLU A 32 9.22 -9.83 23.71
N VAL A 33 9.62 -9.85 22.45
CA VAL A 33 9.17 -10.86 21.48
C VAL A 33 10.06 -12.09 21.63
N ALA A 34 9.46 -13.19 22.06
CA ALA A 34 10.12 -14.47 22.30
C ALA A 34 10.10 -15.37 21.06
N ALA A 35 9.01 -15.35 20.31
CA ALA A 35 8.85 -16.08 19.05
C ALA A 35 7.81 -15.37 18.17
N LEU A 36 8.01 -15.44 16.86
CA LEU A 36 7.09 -14.90 15.85
C LEU A 36 6.93 -15.94 14.73
N ALA A 37 5.78 -16.60 14.68
CA ALA A 37 5.45 -17.58 13.64
C ALA A 37 4.56 -16.92 12.58
N LEU A 38 5.05 -16.92 11.34
CA LEU A 38 4.35 -16.45 10.15
C LEU A 38 3.55 -17.59 9.55
N PHE A 39 2.23 -17.40 9.39
CA PHE A 39 1.33 -18.39 8.81
C PHE A 39 0.88 -17.94 7.43
N VAL A 40 1.29 -18.70 6.41
CA VAL A 40 1.04 -18.41 4.99
C VAL A 40 0.18 -19.51 4.35
N THR A 41 -0.44 -19.21 3.21
CA THR A 41 -1.13 -20.20 2.37
C THR A 41 -0.14 -21.20 1.75
N ASP A 42 -0.60 -22.44 1.51
CA ASP A 42 0.23 -23.56 1.05
C ASP A 42 0.39 -23.59 -0.49
N ASP A 43 -0.17 -22.59 -1.20
CA ASP A 43 -0.18 -22.49 -2.67
C ASP A 43 1.06 -21.79 -3.26
N TYR A 44 2.02 -21.39 -2.42
CA TYR A 44 3.30 -20.84 -2.86
C TYR A 44 4.42 -21.08 -1.83
N THR A 45 5.67 -20.91 -2.27
CA THR A 45 6.85 -20.96 -1.40
C THR A 45 7.30 -19.53 -1.08
N PRO A 46 7.33 -19.12 0.20
CA PRO A 46 7.87 -17.80 0.56
C PRO A 46 9.36 -17.66 0.24
N GLU A 47 9.72 -16.52 -0.33
CA GLU A 47 11.09 -16.12 -0.65
C GLU A 47 11.67 -15.13 0.37
N ALA A 48 10.90 -14.80 1.42
CA ALA A 48 11.36 -13.92 2.49
C ALA A 48 12.50 -14.56 3.29
N SER A 49 13.58 -13.81 3.49
CA SER A 49 14.70 -14.18 4.34
C SER A 49 14.76 -13.25 5.54
N PHE A 50 14.75 -13.82 6.74
CA PHE A 50 14.76 -13.06 7.99
C PHE A 50 16.07 -13.28 8.74
N ASN A 51 16.60 -12.21 9.33
CA ASN A 51 17.86 -12.28 10.07
C ASN A 51 17.72 -12.78 11.53
N SER A 52 16.50 -13.04 12.01
CA SER A 52 16.25 -13.46 13.40
C SER A 52 15.80 -14.92 13.48
N ASP A 53 16.45 -15.65 14.37
CA ASP A 53 16.14 -16.98 14.87
C ASP A 53 14.80 -17.09 15.63
N LYS A 54 14.17 -15.95 15.98
CA LYS A 54 12.83 -15.92 16.56
C LYS A 54 11.72 -16.08 15.52
N ILE A 55 12.03 -15.91 14.24
CA ILE A 55 11.06 -15.93 13.15
C ILE A 55 11.00 -17.32 12.53
N SER A 56 9.78 -17.85 12.37
CA SER A 56 9.54 -19.10 11.64
C SER A 56 8.42 -18.89 10.63
N ILE A 57 8.50 -19.57 9.48
CA ILE A 57 7.46 -19.56 8.45
C ILE A 57 6.82 -20.94 8.41
N GLN A 58 5.49 -21.00 8.46
CA GLN A 58 4.75 -22.24 8.58
C GLN A 58 3.48 -22.21 7.71
N PRO A 59 3.02 -23.37 7.22
CA PRO A 59 1.73 -23.48 6.56
C PRO A 59 0.61 -23.12 7.54
N HIS A 60 -0.37 -22.35 7.10
CA HIS A 60 -1.51 -21.93 7.92
C HIS A 60 -2.30 -23.12 8.48
N THR A 61 -2.27 -24.26 7.80
CA THR A 61 -2.91 -25.51 8.23
C THR A 61 -2.32 -26.08 9.52
N ALA A 62 -1.09 -25.71 9.91
CA ALA A 62 -0.48 -26.12 11.18
C ALA A 62 -1.00 -25.31 12.39
N TYR A 63 -1.58 -24.13 12.16
CA TYR A 63 -1.96 -23.20 13.23
C TYR A 63 -2.95 -23.78 14.26
N PRO A 64 -4.04 -24.50 13.88
CA PRO A 64 -5.00 -25.02 14.86
C PRO A 64 -4.38 -25.86 15.97
N ALA A 65 -3.40 -26.71 15.63
CA ALA A 65 -2.70 -27.54 16.60
C ALA A 65 -1.70 -26.75 17.46
N GLN A 66 -1.16 -25.64 16.92
CA GLN A 66 -0.17 -24.81 17.60
C GLN A 66 -0.78 -23.60 18.33
N ARG A 67 -2.07 -23.30 18.14
CA ARG A 67 -2.77 -22.15 18.73
C ARG A 67 -2.48 -21.93 20.22
N PRO A 68 -2.46 -22.96 21.09
CA PRO A 68 -2.20 -22.78 22.53
C PRO A 68 -0.77 -22.30 22.85
N SER A 69 0.16 -22.40 21.90
CA SER A 69 1.56 -21.98 22.05
C SER A 69 1.78 -20.48 21.78
N PHE A 70 0.75 -19.75 21.37
CA PHE A 70 0.84 -18.32 21.07
C PHE A 70 0.02 -17.51 22.07
N ASP A 71 0.60 -16.39 22.48
CA ASP A 71 -0.06 -15.46 23.40
C ASP A 71 -1.07 -14.61 22.61
N VAL A 72 -0.75 -14.23 21.37
CA VAL A 72 -1.64 -13.44 20.50
C VAL A 72 -1.63 -13.96 19.06
N THR A 73 -2.76 -13.77 18.36
CA THR A 73 -2.87 -13.99 16.92
C THR A 73 -3.18 -12.70 16.20
N VAL A 74 -2.48 -12.45 15.10
CA VAL A 74 -2.56 -11.24 14.29
C VAL A 74 -2.89 -11.61 12.85
N TYR A 75 -3.85 -10.91 12.25
CA TYR A 75 -4.27 -11.10 10.86
C TYR A 75 -4.05 -9.80 10.06
N SER A 76 -3.16 -9.82 9.09
CA SER A 76 -2.94 -8.69 8.16
C SER A 76 -3.81 -8.85 6.92
N LEU A 77 -4.92 -8.12 6.88
CA LEU A 77 -5.94 -8.23 5.83
C LEU A 77 -5.87 -7.07 4.85
N GLY A 78 -6.01 -7.38 3.57
CA GLY A 78 -6.25 -6.42 2.49
C GLY A 78 -7.28 -6.95 1.49
N ASP A 79 -7.71 -6.12 0.54
CA ASP A 79 -8.86 -6.41 -0.34
C ASP A 79 -8.60 -7.50 -1.41
N ASN A 80 -7.38 -8.06 -1.46
CA ASN A 80 -7.05 -9.13 -2.40
C ASN A 80 -7.24 -10.54 -1.78
N GLY A 81 -8.40 -11.14 -2.03
CA GLY A 81 -8.76 -12.43 -1.41
C GLY A 81 -7.91 -13.62 -1.86
N ARG A 82 -7.13 -13.51 -2.94
CA ARG A 82 -6.13 -14.54 -3.29
C ARG A 82 -5.07 -14.67 -2.20
N PHE A 83 -4.69 -13.56 -1.56
CA PHE A 83 -3.62 -13.53 -0.57
C PHE A 83 -4.13 -13.51 0.87
N HIS A 84 -5.34 -13.00 1.09
CA HIS A 84 -5.87 -12.77 2.45
C HIS A 84 -7.10 -13.64 2.78
N GLY A 85 -7.78 -14.19 1.77
CA GLY A 85 -9.07 -14.86 1.97
C GLY A 85 -9.02 -16.07 2.90
N TYR A 86 -7.93 -16.84 2.86
CA TYR A 86 -7.75 -18.00 3.75
C TYR A 86 -7.77 -17.63 5.23
N MET A 87 -7.36 -16.39 5.58
CA MET A 87 -7.28 -15.91 6.95
C MET A 87 -8.66 -15.74 7.59
N LEU A 88 -9.72 -15.49 6.81
CA LEU A 88 -11.07 -15.18 7.30
C LEU A 88 -11.64 -16.33 8.14
N THR A 89 -11.48 -17.57 7.68
CA THR A 89 -11.91 -18.76 8.43
C THR A 89 -11.24 -18.84 9.81
N TYR A 90 -9.94 -18.54 9.87
CA TYR A 90 -9.20 -18.54 11.13
C TYR A 90 -9.63 -17.39 12.03
N LEU A 91 -9.82 -16.18 11.51
CA LEU A 91 -10.26 -15.03 12.29
C LEU A 91 -11.61 -15.32 12.98
N HIS A 92 -12.57 -15.91 12.27
CA HIS A 92 -13.88 -16.24 12.85
C HIS A 92 -13.83 -17.37 13.87
N GLN A 93 -12.89 -18.30 13.74
CA GLN A 93 -12.75 -19.45 14.66
C GLN A 93 -11.83 -19.18 15.85
N TYR A 94 -10.80 -18.37 15.63
CA TYR A 94 -9.75 -18.01 16.57
C TYR A 94 -9.60 -16.47 16.59
N PRO A 95 -10.50 -15.76 17.30
CA PRO A 95 -10.44 -14.31 17.42
C PRO A 95 -9.03 -13.82 17.77
N GLY A 96 -8.63 -12.75 17.08
CA GLY A 96 -7.30 -12.16 17.18
C GLY A 96 -7.34 -10.68 16.80
N ILE A 97 -6.16 -10.08 16.73
CA ILE A 97 -5.98 -8.70 16.30
C ILE A 97 -5.98 -8.63 14.78
N VAL A 98 -6.68 -7.65 14.21
CA VAL A 98 -6.72 -7.43 12.77
C VAL A 98 -5.94 -6.16 12.43
N ILE A 99 -4.93 -6.29 11.57
CA ILE A 99 -4.31 -5.16 10.87
C ILE A 99 -5.12 -4.96 9.59
N LEU A 100 -6.00 -3.97 9.60
CA LEU A 100 -6.93 -3.69 8.52
C LEU A 100 -6.28 -2.70 7.54
N ASN A 101 -5.67 -3.22 6.47
CA ASN A 101 -4.95 -2.41 5.49
C ASN A 101 -5.87 -1.71 4.48
N ASP A 102 -7.04 -2.29 4.25
CA ASP A 102 -8.12 -1.76 3.41
C ASP A 102 -9.43 -1.77 4.21
N THR A 103 -10.18 -0.66 4.17
CA THR A 103 -11.50 -0.55 4.83
C THR A 103 -12.65 -1.08 3.98
N THR A 104 -12.34 -1.57 2.78
CA THR A 104 -13.26 -2.26 1.88
C THR A 104 -12.62 -3.60 1.56
N LEU A 105 -13.23 -4.70 2.00
CA LEU A 105 -12.78 -6.07 1.76
C LEU A 105 -13.74 -6.87 0.88
N HIS A 106 -14.64 -6.19 0.16
CA HIS A 106 -15.65 -6.83 -0.67
C HIS A 106 -15.03 -7.76 -1.72
N ARG A 107 -13.95 -7.35 -2.41
CA ARG A 107 -13.27 -8.24 -3.38
C ARG A 107 -12.58 -9.40 -2.69
N CYS A 108 -12.05 -9.18 -1.48
CA CYS A 108 -11.51 -10.25 -0.66
C CYS A 108 -12.57 -11.31 -0.36
N ILE A 109 -13.75 -10.89 0.09
CA ILE A 109 -14.88 -11.78 0.39
C ILE A 109 -15.37 -12.49 -0.88
N ILE A 110 -15.55 -11.79 -2.01
CA ILE A 110 -15.96 -12.42 -3.28
C ILE A 110 -14.96 -13.51 -3.69
N SER A 111 -13.66 -13.22 -3.63
CA SER A 111 -12.62 -14.19 -3.99
C SER A 111 -12.57 -15.37 -3.02
N ALA A 112 -12.83 -15.17 -1.72
CA ALA A 112 -12.82 -16.21 -0.71
C ALA A 112 -14.09 -17.08 -0.71
N THR A 113 -15.15 -16.64 -1.40
CA THR A 113 -16.48 -17.29 -1.41
C THR A 113 -16.87 -17.72 -2.82
N VAL A 114 -17.38 -16.80 -3.64
CA VAL A 114 -17.77 -17.04 -5.04
C VAL A 114 -16.58 -17.58 -5.86
N GLY A 115 -15.38 -16.99 -5.68
CA GLY A 115 -14.15 -17.46 -6.33
C GLY A 115 -13.75 -18.89 -5.94
N GLN A 116 -14.26 -19.41 -4.82
CA GLN A 116 -14.09 -20.78 -4.35
C GLN A 116 -15.34 -21.65 -4.61
N ASN A 117 -16.19 -21.26 -5.56
CA ASN A 117 -17.46 -21.91 -5.91
C ASN A 117 -18.45 -22.02 -4.73
N ASN A 118 -18.44 -21.05 -3.81
CA ASN A 118 -19.35 -21.00 -2.66
C ASN A 118 -20.14 -19.67 -2.61
N PRO A 119 -21.10 -19.44 -3.52
CA PRO A 119 -21.92 -18.24 -3.52
C PRO A 119 -22.84 -18.12 -2.30
N GLN A 120 -23.19 -19.24 -1.65
CA GLN A 120 -23.98 -19.21 -0.42
C GLN A 120 -23.19 -18.55 0.73
N ALA A 121 -21.88 -18.78 0.83
CA ALA A 121 -21.05 -18.09 1.80
C ALA A 121 -21.03 -16.56 1.59
N TYR A 122 -20.97 -16.11 0.33
CA TYR A 122 -21.08 -14.68 0.00
C TYR A 122 -22.41 -14.08 0.46
N LEU A 123 -23.52 -14.77 0.18
CA LEU A 123 -24.84 -14.36 0.66
C LEU A 123 -24.92 -14.31 2.19
N ASN A 124 -24.26 -15.24 2.88
CA ASN A 124 -24.21 -15.24 4.34
C ASN A 124 -23.46 -14.02 4.89
N GLU A 125 -22.35 -13.60 4.26
CA GLU A 125 -21.63 -12.37 4.64
C GLU A 125 -22.49 -11.12 4.40
N LEU A 126 -23.16 -11.03 3.25
CA LEU A 126 -24.10 -9.94 2.97
C LEU A 126 -25.28 -9.93 3.94
N GLN A 127 -25.80 -11.09 4.31
CA GLN A 127 -26.90 -11.23 5.26
C GLN A 127 -26.46 -10.81 6.67
N TYR A 128 -25.23 -11.14 7.06
CA TYR A 128 -24.64 -10.71 8.32
C TYR A 128 -24.51 -9.18 8.38
N ALA A 129 -23.97 -8.56 7.33
CA ALA A 129 -23.69 -7.14 7.28
C ALA A 129 -24.94 -6.27 7.07
N TYR A 130 -25.80 -6.64 6.11
CA TYR A 130 -26.87 -5.77 5.58
C TYR A 130 -28.27 -6.37 5.69
N GLN A 131 -28.39 -7.55 6.32
CA GLN A 131 -29.67 -8.18 6.64
C GLN A 131 -30.58 -8.33 5.40
N GLY A 132 -31.81 -7.80 5.46
CA GLY A 132 -32.82 -7.96 4.40
C GLY A 132 -32.43 -7.41 3.02
N ASN A 133 -31.36 -6.62 2.91
CA ASN A 133 -30.87 -6.10 1.63
C ASN A 133 -29.92 -7.07 0.91
N ALA A 134 -29.49 -8.16 1.55
CA ALA A 134 -28.45 -9.04 1.03
C ALA A 134 -28.71 -9.56 -0.39
N LEU A 135 -29.92 -10.06 -0.66
CA LEU A 135 -30.29 -10.58 -1.98
C LEU A 135 -30.27 -9.49 -3.06
N HIS A 136 -30.73 -8.28 -2.71
CA HIS A 136 -30.72 -7.16 -3.65
C HIS A 136 -29.29 -6.75 -4.01
N ILE A 137 -28.41 -6.63 -3.02
CA ILE A 137 -27.00 -6.29 -3.23
C ILE A 137 -26.31 -7.37 -4.06
N ALA A 138 -26.54 -8.65 -3.75
CA ALA A 138 -25.97 -9.76 -4.50
C ALA A 138 -26.39 -9.75 -5.98
N GLN A 139 -27.68 -9.48 -6.25
CA GLN A 139 -28.21 -9.36 -7.60
C GLN A 139 -27.53 -8.21 -8.35
N GLN A 140 -27.45 -7.03 -7.73
CA GLN A 140 -26.81 -5.86 -8.34
C GLN A 140 -25.34 -6.13 -8.73
N ILE A 141 -24.58 -6.78 -7.85
CA ILE A 141 -23.19 -7.16 -8.13
C ILE A 141 -23.11 -8.20 -9.25
N SER A 142 -24.00 -9.20 -9.25
CA SER A 142 -24.06 -10.21 -10.31
C SER A 142 -24.41 -9.63 -11.67
N ASP A 143 -25.22 -8.57 -11.71
CA ASP A 143 -25.59 -7.83 -12.92
C ASP A 143 -24.45 -6.93 -13.42
N GLY A 144 -23.30 -6.94 -12.74
CA GLY A 144 -22.10 -6.20 -13.14
C GLY A 144 -22.13 -4.72 -12.76
N LEU A 145 -22.94 -4.32 -11.77
CA LEU A 145 -22.98 -2.93 -11.28
C LEU A 145 -21.70 -2.57 -10.50
N GLY A 146 -20.62 -2.33 -11.26
CA GLY A 146 -19.50 -1.42 -10.99
C GLY A 146 -18.66 -1.57 -9.70
N ASN A 147 -17.45 -1.00 -9.74
CA ASN A 147 -16.59 -0.86 -8.57
C ASN A 147 -17.18 0.06 -7.49
N GLU A 148 -18.06 1.00 -7.85
CA GLU A 148 -18.70 1.92 -6.91
C GLU A 148 -19.58 1.18 -5.89
N LEU A 149 -20.25 0.11 -6.32
CA LEU A 149 -21.11 -0.67 -5.43
C LEU A 149 -20.28 -1.46 -4.41
N LEU A 150 -19.10 -1.93 -4.82
CA LEU A 150 -18.16 -2.61 -3.93
C LEU A 150 -17.64 -1.68 -2.82
N LEU A 151 -17.40 -0.40 -3.13
CA LEU A 151 -16.99 0.60 -2.13
C LEU A 151 -18.12 0.93 -1.16
N ARG A 152 -19.37 0.90 -1.63
CA ARG A 152 -20.55 1.14 -0.79
C ARG A 152 -20.78 0.04 0.24
N TYR A 153 -20.35 -1.19 -0.06
CA TYR A 153 -20.56 -2.36 0.79
C TYR A 153 -19.23 -2.97 1.22
N PRO A 154 -18.54 -2.39 2.22
CA PRO A 154 -17.17 -2.76 2.57
C PRO A 154 -16.99 -4.21 3.03
N LEU A 155 -18.03 -4.84 3.59
CA LEU A 155 -17.98 -6.22 4.10
C LEU A 155 -16.87 -6.45 5.13
N ILE A 156 -16.70 -5.49 6.03
CA ILE A 156 -15.81 -5.61 7.19
C ILE A 156 -16.56 -5.89 8.49
N GLU A 157 -17.90 -5.85 8.49
CA GLU A 157 -18.77 -6.00 9.66
C GLU A 157 -18.42 -7.23 10.50
N ARG A 158 -18.44 -8.41 9.89
CA ARG A 158 -18.15 -9.67 10.58
C ARG A 158 -16.70 -9.77 11.04
N ILE A 159 -15.78 -9.15 10.28
CA ILE A 159 -14.35 -9.09 10.59
C ILE A 159 -14.14 -8.26 11.86
N LEU A 160 -14.78 -7.08 11.95
CA LEU A 160 -14.76 -6.23 13.13
C LEU A 160 -15.37 -6.95 14.34
N ASP A 161 -16.54 -7.58 14.15
CA ASP A 161 -17.25 -8.30 15.22
C ASP A 161 -16.49 -9.56 15.71
N SER A 162 -15.60 -10.13 14.89
CA SER A 162 -14.75 -11.28 15.26
C SER A 162 -13.39 -10.88 15.81
N SER A 163 -13.00 -9.61 15.69
CA SER A 163 -11.69 -9.12 16.10
C SER A 163 -11.63 -8.82 17.60
N GLN A 164 -10.48 -9.06 18.22
CA GLN A 164 -10.20 -8.61 19.59
C GLN A 164 -9.79 -7.14 19.63
N GLY A 165 -9.22 -6.64 18.53
CA GLY A 165 -8.84 -5.25 18.33
C GLY A 165 -8.39 -5.03 16.89
N VAL A 166 -8.48 -3.78 16.42
CA VAL A 166 -8.22 -3.42 15.02
C VAL A 166 -7.17 -2.33 14.92
N ILE A 167 -6.07 -2.61 14.22
CA ILE A 167 -5.08 -1.62 13.83
C ILE A 167 -5.42 -1.11 12.43
N VAL A 168 -5.49 0.22 12.29
CA VAL A 168 -5.66 0.92 11.01
C VAL A 168 -4.54 1.93 10.82
N GLN A 169 -4.34 2.38 9.58
CA GLN A 169 -3.12 3.12 9.20
C GLN A 169 -3.26 4.65 9.28
N ASN A 170 -4.48 5.18 9.42
CA ASN A 170 -4.78 6.61 9.41
C ASN A 170 -6.14 6.90 10.07
N GLN A 171 -6.43 8.18 10.30
CA GLN A 171 -7.68 8.59 10.95
C GLN A 171 -8.90 8.31 10.09
N PHE A 172 -8.82 8.48 8.77
CA PHE A 172 -9.93 8.15 7.88
C PHE A 172 -10.37 6.69 8.03
N ALA A 173 -9.43 5.75 8.01
CA ALA A 173 -9.74 4.34 8.18
C ALA A 173 -10.32 4.04 9.57
N ARG A 174 -9.85 4.74 10.61
CA ARG A 174 -10.44 4.65 11.96
C ARG A 174 -11.88 5.14 11.99
N GLU A 175 -12.17 6.25 11.31
CA GLU A 175 -13.53 6.79 11.20
C GLU A 175 -14.45 5.82 10.45
N GLN A 176 -13.98 5.16 9.38
CA GLN A 176 -14.75 4.12 8.69
C GLN A 176 -15.07 2.94 9.62
N VAL A 177 -14.08 2.43 10.36
CA VAL A 177 -14.27 1.34 11.33
C VAL A 177 -15.29 1.73 12.40
N LEU A 178 -15.12 2.89 13.03
CA LEU A 178 -16.01 3.35 14.11
C LEU A 178 -17.39 3.75 13.59
N GLY A 179 -17.51 4.18 12.33
CA GLY A 179 -18.79 4.45 11.69
C GLY A 179 -19.63 3.18 11.49
N ILE A 180 -18.98 2.05 11.22
CA ILE A 180 -19.64 0.75 11.03
C ILE A 180 -19.89 0.05 12.38
N ARG A 181 -18.91 0.10 13.29
CA ARG A 181 -18.96 -0.47 14.64
C ARG A 181 -18.35 0.50 15.67
N PRO A 182 -19.17 1.35 16.32
CA PRO A 182 -18.68 2.36 17.28
C PRO A 182 -17.94 1.78 18.49
N SER A 183 -18.22 0.53 18.86
CA SER A 183 -17.61 -0.15 20.01
C SER A 183 -16.30 -0.87 19.69
N THR A 184 -15.83 -0.86 18.44
CA THR A 184 -14.59 -1.56 18.07
C THR A 184 -13.39 -0.91 18.74
N THR A 185 -12.62 -1.69 19.49
CA THR A 185 -11.31 -1.27 19.99
C THR A 185 -10.37 -1.10 18.81
N THR A 186 -9.97 0.14 18.52
CA THR A 186 -9.12 0.44 17.37
C THR A 186 -8.06 1.50 17.67
N GLN A 187 -6.87 1.31 17.09
CA GLN A 187 -5.75 2.24 17.17
C GLN A 187 -5.22 2.57 15.77
N VAL A 188 -4.91 3.85 15.56
CA VAL A 188 -4.15 4.30 14.39
C VAL A 188 -2.66 4.03 14.65
N ILE A 189 -2.06 3.15 13.86
CA ILE A 189 -0.62 2.95 13.83
C ILE A 189 -0.21 3.03 12.36
N PRO A 190 0.53 4.06 11.92
CA PRO A 190 0.83 4.25 10.50
C PRO A 190 1.80 3.19 9.96
N TYR A 191 1.89 3.07 8.63
CA TYR A 191 2.91 2.24 8.01
C TYR A 191 4.32 2.76 8.32
N PRO A 192 5.27 1.89 8.68
CA PRO A 192 6.65 2.28 8.90
C PRO A 192 7.36 2.54 7.59
N TYR A 193 8.23 3.54 7.58
CA TYR A 193 9.22 3.72 6.53
C TYR A 193 10.50 2.96 6.87
N PHE A 194 11.00 2.21 5.89
CA PHE A 194 12.31 1.58 5.96
C PHE A 194 12.88 1.40 4.55
N LEU A 195 14.21 1.35 4.49
CA LEU A 195 14.93 0.91 3.30
C LEU A 195 15.19 -0.60 3.41
N PRO A 196 15.01 -1.36 2.31
CA PRO A 196 15.48 -2.74 2.21
C PRO A 196 16.94 -2.86 2.65
N GLY A 197 17.31 -3.99 3.27
CA GLY A 197 18.61 -4.17 3.94
C GLY A 197 19.82 -3.80 3.07
N GLU A 198 19.77 -4.20 1.79
CA GLU A 198 20.80 -3.91 0.78
C GLU A 198 21.04 -2.42 0.54
N LEU A 199 20.06 -1.56 0.82
CA LEU A 199 20.12 -0.12 0.56
C LEU A 199 20.51 0.70 1.80
N LYS A 200 20.46 0.11 3.00
CA LYS A 200 20.62 0.84 4.28
C LYS A 200 21.99 1.51 4.43
N ASN A 201 23.03 0.93 3.81
CA ASN A 201 24.42 1.36 3.96
C ASN A 201 25.00 2.03 2.72
N THR A 202 24.17 2.32 1.70
CA THR A 202 24.63 2.98 0.47
C THR A 202 24.28 4.46 0.52
N ASP A 203 25.24 5.30 0.16
CA ASP A 203 25.04 6.73 0.04
C ASP A 203 23.94 7.07 -1.00
N PRO A 204 22.92 7.88 -0.66
CA PRO A 204 21.84 8.25 -1.59
C PRO A 204 22.29 8.91 -2.89
N ALA A 205 23.35 9.72 -2.88
CA ALA A 205 23.85 10.36 -4.10
C ALA A 205 24.50 9.33 -5.05
N THR A 206 25.17 8.34 -4.47
CA THR A 206 25.70 7.19 -5.20
C THR A 206 24.56 6.37 -5.84
N LEU A 207 23.50 6.07 -5.10
CA LEU A 207 22.32 5.37 -5.65
C LEU A 207 21.66 6.17 -6.76
N LYS A 208 21.48 7.48 -6.61
CA LYS A 208 20.93 8.36 -7.65
C LYS A 208 21.75 8.28 -8.94
N THR A 209 23.08 8.36 -8.83
CA THR A 209 24.00 8.30 -9.98
C THR A 209 23.94 6.93 -10.67
N GLN A 210 23.93 5.85 -9.89
CA GLN A 210 23.83 4.48 -10.41
C GLN A 210 22.52 4.28 -11.18
N GLN A 211 21.40 4.74 -10.63
CA GLN A 211 20.09 4.56 -11.25
C GLN A 211 19.92 5.42 -12.50
N ARG A 212 20.37 6.69 -12.48
CA ARG A 212 20.39 7.52 -13.70
C ARG A 212 21.22 6.89 -14.82
N THR A 213 22.39 6.36 -14.48
CA THR A 213 23.25 5.64 -15.43
C THR A 213 22.55 4.39 -15.99
N ALA A 214 21.90 3.60 -15.13
CA ALA A 214 21.21 2.37 -15.53
C ALA A 214 20.06 2.64 -16.52
N PHE A 215 19.38 3.78 -16.40
CA PHE A 215 18.35 4.22 -17.34
C PHE A 215 18.87 5.06 -18.51
N GLY A 216 20.16 5.35 -18.57
CA GLY A 216 20.76 6.19 -19.61
C GLY A 216 20.40 7.68 -19.50
N PHE A 217 19.95 8.14 -18.34
CA PHE A 217 19.65 9.54 -18.08
C PHE A 217 20.94 10.35 -17.87
N ALA A 218 20.97 11.57 -18.41
CA ALA A 218 22.07 12.47 -18.13
C ALA A 218 22.07 12.86 -16.63
N PRO A 219 23.23 13.20 -16.03
CA PRO A 219 23.30 13.56 -14.63
C PRO A 219 22.41 14.75 -14.24
N ASP A 220 22.13 15.66 -15.18
CA ASP A 220 21.33 16.88 -15.03
C ASP A 220 19.91 16.77 -15.58
N SER A 221 19.54 15.64 -16.19
CA SER A 221 18.16 15.36 -16.63
C SER A 221 17.18 15.53 -15.48
N PHE A 222 16.00 16.08 -15.81
CA PHE A 222 14.88 16.17 -14.87
C PHE A 222 14.01 14.92 -14.93
N VAL A 223 13.97 14.16 -13.84
CA VAL A 223 13.27 12.85 -13.82
C VAL A 223 12.05 12.92 -12.91
N ILE A 224 10.87 12.70 -13.47
CA ILE A 224 9.63 12.51 -12.72
C ILE A 224 9.26 11.03 -12.68
N GLY A 225 8.47 10.58 -11.70
CA GLY A 225 8.10 9.17 -11.66
C GLY A 225 6.86 8.80 -10.87
N SER A 226 6.23 7.69 -11.28
CA SER A 226 5.05 7.10 -10.65
C SER A 226 5.26 5.60 -10.49
N PHE A 227 4.84 5.06 -9.35
CA PHE A 227 5.23 3.73 -8.92
C PHE A 227 4.03 2.88 -8.44
N GLY A 228 4.09 1.59 -8.76
CA GLY A 228 3.11 0.57 -8.37
C GLY A 228 2.37 -0.05 -9.55
N ILE A 229 1.25 -0.72 -9.26
CA ILE A 229 0.37 -1.26 -10.30
C ILE A 229 -0.41 -0.10 -10.93
N PHE A 230 -0.35 0.02 -12.25
CA PHE A 230 -1.04 1.06 -13.00
C PHE A 230 -2.44 0.59 -13.39
N VAL A 231 -3.42 1.34 -12.89
CA VAL A 231 -4.86 1.16 -13.12
C VAL A 231 -5.44 2.53 -13.45
N PRO A 232 -6.62 2.63 -14.10
CA PRO A 232 -7.23 3.92 -14.46
C PRO A 232 -7.29 4.91 -13.29
N ASN A 233 -7.60 4.42 -12.07
CA ASN A 233 -7.67 5.25 -10.87
C ASN A 233 -6.33 5.90 -10.49
N LYS A 234 -5.20 5.59 -11.13
CA LYS A 234 -3.90 6.26 -10.91
C LYS A 234 -3.77 7.59 -11.68
N HIS A 235 -4.74 7.93 -12.52
CA HIS A 235 -4.76 9.17 -13.32
C HIS A 235 -3.48 9.42 -14.11
N LEU A 236 -2.81 8.36 -14.60
CA LEU A 236 -1.57 8.50 -15.35
C LEU A 236 -1.76 9.29 -16.64
N ARG A 237 -2.95 9.23 -17.25
CA ARG A 237 -3.26 10.05 -18.43
C ARG A 237 -3.05 11.55 -18.18
N ALA A 238 -3.57 12.07 -17.07
CA ALA A 238 -3.36 13.47 -16.67
C ALA A 238 -1.88 13.77 -16.39
N CYS A 239 -1.16 12.83 -15.78
CA CYS A 239 0.28 12.96 -15.58
C CYS A 239 1.06 13.00 -16.91
N LEU A 240 0.68 12.17 -17.88
CA LEU A 240 1.31 12.14 -19.21
C LEU A 240 1.01 13.42 -20.00
N GLN A 241 -0.20 13.97 -19.89
CA GLN A 241 -0.54 15.28 -20.48
C GLN A 241 0.31 16.41 -19.89
N ALA A 242 0.36 16.50 -18.56
CA ALA A 242 1.19 17.50 -17.88
C ALA A 242 2.68 17.33 -18.20
N PHE A 243 3.16 16.08 -18.28
CA PHE A 243 4.52 15.77 -18.70
C PHE A 243 4.78 16.22 -20.14
N LYS A 244 3.87 15.95 -21.08
CA LYS A 244 4.01 16.40 -22.48
C LYS A 244 4.16 17.91 -22.62
N GLU A 245 3.52 18.69 -21.77
CA GLU A 245 3.73 20.14 -21.75
C GLU A 245 5.11 20.51 -21.22
N LEU A 246 5.55 19.84 -20.15
CA LEU A 246 6.88 20.05 -19.58
C LEU A 246 8.00 19.75 -20.60
N THR A 247 7.86 18.71 -21.42
CA THR A 247 8.89 18.34 -22.41
C THR A 247 9.09 19.38 -23.50
N GLN A 248 8.12 20.28 -23.72
CA GLN A 248 8.27 21.42 -24.62
C GLN A 248 9.24 22.49 -24.08
N GLN A 249 9.43 22.54 -22.76
CA GLN A 249 10.35 23.46 -22.08
C GLN A 249 11.63 22.77 -21.61
N ARG A 250 11.57 21.45 -21.34
CA ARG A 250 12.65 20.61 -20.84
C ARG A 250 12.75 19.33 -21.67
N ALA A 251 13.45 19.42 -22.81
CA ALA A 251 13.64 18.29 -23.71
C ALA A 251 14.47 17.14 -23.10
N ASP A 252 15.18 17.41 -22.01
CA ASP A 252 15.96 16.45 -21.21
C ASP A 252 15.13 15.77 -20.09
N ALA A 253 13.81 16.04 -20.03
CA ALA A 253 12.94 15.46 -19.03
C ALA A 253 12.59 14.00 -19.35
N HIS A 254 12.49 13.18 -18.30
CA HIS A 254 12.10 11.77 -18.40
C HIS A 254 11.01 11.43 -17.38
N TYR A 255 10.10 10.54 -17.77
CA TYR A 255 9.08 9.99 -16.87
C TYR A 255 9.35 8.50 -16.63
N LEU A 256 9.78 8.16 -15.43
CA LEU A 256 9.98 6.79 -14.97
C LEU A 256 8.69 6.20 -14.36
N LEU A 257 8.13 5.19 -15.02
CA LEU A 257 6.99 4.41 -14.56
C LEU A 257 7.48 3.09 -13.96
N GLY A 258 7.72 3.13 -12.65
CA GLY A 258 8.20 1.99 -11.85
C GLY A 258 7.08 1.00 -11.52
N GLY A 259 6.82 0.05 -12.40
CA GLY A 259 5.71 -0.89 -12.26
C GLY A 259 5.15 -1.35 -13.61
N PHE A 260 3.94 -1.91 -13.57
CA PHE A 260 3.27 -2.48 -14.74
C PHE A 260 1.79 -2.09 -14.79
N ALA A 261 1.24 -2.02 -16.00
CA ALA A 261 -0.18 -1.83 -16.21
C ALA A 261 -0.95 -3.11 -15.91
N ALA A 262 -2.05 -2.99 -15.18
CA ALA A 262 -2.98 -4.08 -14.97
C ALA A 262 -3.65 -4.49 -16.29
N ASP A 263 -4.11 -5.73 -16.37
CA ASP A 263 -4.80 -6.25 -17.54
C ASP A 263 -5.97 -5.34 -17.94
N GLY A 264 -6.06 -5.06 -19.25
CA GLY A 264 -7.08 -4.19 -19.81
C GLY A 264 -6.80 -2.69 -19.74
N TYR A 265 -5.69 -2.24 -19.14
CA TYR A 265 -5.27 -0.83 -19.18
C TYR A 265 -4.17 -0.60 -20.24
N ASP A 266 -4.54 -0.01 -21.38
CA ASP A 266 -3.64 0.26 -22.51
C ASP A 266 -2.75 1.50 -22.31
N LEU A 267 -1.89 1.45 -21.29
CA LEU A 267 -0.96 2.52 -20.98
C LEU A 267 0.07 2.77 -22.11
N ALA A 268 0.51 1.71 -22.78
CA ALA A 268 1.44 1.81 -23.90
C ALA A 268 0.83 2.57 -25.08
N GLY A 269 -0.43 2.29 -25.42
CA GLY A 269 -1.17 3.03 -26.42
C GLY A 269 -1.37 4.51 -26.06
N GLU A 270 -1.64 4.84 -24.78
CA GLU A 270 -1.72 6.24 -24.34
C GLU A 270 -0.40 6.99 -24.54
N ILE A 271 0.73 6.37 -24.18
CA ILE A 271 2.07 6.96 -24.37
C ILE A 271 2.36 7.20 -25.86
N GLN A 272 2.05 6.21 -26.72
CA GLN A 272 2.25 6.30 -28.16
C GLN A 272 1.38 7.41 -28.78
N GLN A 273 0.10 7.49 -28.43
CA GLN A 273 -0.80 8.54 -28.93
C GLN A 273 -0.31 9.94 -28.56
N MET A 274 0.38 10.08 -27.43
CA MET A 274 0.93 11.34 -26.98
C MET A 274 2.30 11.68 -27.59
N GLY A 275 2.97 10.71 -28.23
CA GLY A 275 4.30 10.88 -28.83
C GLY A 275 5.42 10.94 -27.78
N LEU A 276 5.28 10.18 -26.69
CA LEU A 276 6.16 10.23 -25.51
C LEU A 276 7.10 9.01 -25.37
N GLU A 277 7.16 8.14 -26.38
CA GLU A 277 7.84 6.84 -26.32
C GLU A 277 9.35 6.94 -26.04
N SER A 278 9.99 8.04 -26.42
CA SER A 278 11.42 8.27 -26.17
C SER A 278 11.72 8.81 -24.77
N GLN A 279 10.71 9.26 -24.02
CA GLN A 279 10.88 9.96 -22.75
C GLN A 279 10.16 9.29 -21.58
N VAL A 280 9.24 8.35 -21.84
CA VAL A 280 8.52 7.57 -20.82
C VAL A 280 9.07 6.15 -20.76
N HIS A 281 9.44 5.70 -19.56
CA HIS A 281 10.14 4.43 -19.32
C HIS A 281 9.32 3.54 -18.39
N ILE A 282 8.82 2.41 -18.86
CA ILE A 282 8.07 1.44 -18.04
C ILE A 282 9.01 0.30 -17.64
N THR A 283 9.15 0.05 -16.33
CA THR A 283 10.12 -0.94 -15.83
C THR A 283 9.55 -2.33 -15.57
N GLY A 284 8.22 -2.47 -15.58
CA GLY A 284 7.55 -3.72 -15.21
C GLY A 284 7.57 -3.97 -13.71
N TRP A 285 7.21 -5.19 -13.30
CA TRP A 285 7.36 -5.60 -11.91
C TRP A 285 8.84 -5.73 -11.54
N GLN A 286 9.19 -5.31 -10.32
CA GLN A 286 10.53 -5.36 -9.79
C GLN A 286 10.49 -5.93 -8.37
N PRO A 287 11.52 -6.71 -7.95
CA PRO A 287 11.68 -7.10 -6.56
C PRO A 287 11.76 -5.88 -5.63
N PRO A 288 11.41 -6.01 -4.33
CA PRO A 288 11.27 -4.87 -3.42
C PRO A 288 12.49 -3.93 -3.35
N ALA A 289 13.70 -4.49 -3.30
CA ALA A 289 14.94 -3.71 -3.30
C ALA A 289 15.11 -2.91 -4.61
N ALA A 290 14.98 -3.57 -5.76
CA ALA A 290 15.07 -2.94 -7.07
C ALA A 290 13.98 -1.87 -7.29
N PHE A 291 12.75 -2.14 -6.82
CA PHE A 291 11.64 -1.19 -6.87
C PHE A 291 11.96 0.12 -6.12
N VAL A 292 12.53 0.02 -4.92
CA VAL A 292 12.94 1.20 -4.14
C VAL A 292 14.18 1.87 -4.75
N GLN A 293 15.15 1.10 -5.27
CA GLN A 293 16.33 1.64 -5.95
C GLN A 293 15.94 2.59 -7.08
N GLN A 294 14.99 2.19 -7.93
CA GLN A 294 14.54 3.02 -9.07
C GLN A 294 14.04 4.41 -8.65
N MET A 295 13.48 4.56 -7.43
CA MET A 295 13.03 5.84 -6.93
C MET A 295 14.16 6.85 -6.72
N PHE A 296 15.40 6.40 -6.51
CA PHE A 296 16.55 7.30 -6.36
C PHE A 296 16.90 8.07 -7.64
N ALA A 297 16.42 7.64 -8.81
CA ALA A 297 16.61 8.38 -10.06
C ALA A 297 15.84 9.71 -10.09
N LEU A 298 14.76 9.80 -9.32
CA LEU A 298 13.77 10.88 -9.42
C LEU A 298 14.25 12.21 -8.83
N ASP A 299 13.72 13.28 -9.40
CA ASP A 299 13.64 14.60 -8.78
C ASP A 299 12.24 14.87 -8.22
N VAL A 300 11.20 14.32 -8.86
CA VAL A 300 9.79 14.47 -8.45
C VAL A 300 9.06 13.12 -8.51
N GLY A 301 8.33 12.80 -7.46
CA GLY A 301 7.45 11.63 -7.39
C GLY A 301 5.99 12.04 -7.48
N ILE A 302 5.19 11.30 -8.26
CA ILE A 302 3.77 11.58 -8.47
C ILE A 302 2.95 10.36 -8.06
N HIS A 303 2.04 10.56 -7.11
CA HIS A 303 1.06 9.56 -6.68
C HIS A 303 -0.35 10.15 -6.74
N LEU A 304 -0.92 10.17 -7.94
CA LEU A 304 -2.34 10.50 -8.08
C LEU A 304 -3.19 9.26 -7.90
N ARG A 305 -4.34 9.45 -7.26
CA ARG A 305 -5.37 8.44 -7.15
C ARG A 305 -6.75 9.07 -7.00
N HIS A 306 -7.70 8.67 -7.83
CA HIS A 306 -9.12 8.96 -7.66
C HIS A 306 -9.98 7.99 -8.53
N PRO A 307 -11.18 7.58 -8.08
CA PRO A 307 -11.65 7.63 -6.69
C PRO A 307 -10.75 6.81 -5.75
N HIS A 308 -10.81 7.13 -4.45
CA HIS A 308 -10.22 6.29 -3.41
C HIS A 308 -10.92 4.93 -3.35
N ILE A 309 -10.17 3.87 -3.03
CA ILE A 309 -10.66 2.48 -3.06
C ILE A 309 -10.55 1.75 -1.71
N GLY A 310 -10.54 2.49 -0.59
CA GLY A 310 -10.55 1.93 0.77
C GLY A 310 -9.17 1.69 1.40
N GLY A 311 -8.10 1.60 0.59
CA GLY A 311 -6.74 1.28 1.04
C GLY A 311 -5.82 2.46 1.33
N THR A 312 -4.79 2.23 2.14
CA THR A 312 -3.75 3.23 2.43
C THR A 312 -2.54 3.05 1.52
N PRO A 313 -2.18 4.04 0.68
CA PRO A 313 -1.06 3.89 -0.25
C PRO A 313 0.30 4.03 0.46
N TYR A 314 1.22 3.10 0.20
CA TYR A 314 2.56 3.11 0.80
C TYR A 314 3.60 3.89 -0.03
N THR A 315 3.39 4.04 -1.35
CA THR A 315 4.32 4.74 -2.25
C THR A 315 4.66 6.17 -1.80
N PRO A 316 3.70 7.01 -1.35
CA PRO A 316 4.03 8.36 -0.88
C PRO A 316 4.99 8.35 0.32
N ILE A 317 4.83 7.40 1.25
CA ILE A 317 5.74 7.23 2.40
C ILE A 317 7.17 6.92 1.93
N ARG A 318 7.33 6.04 0.92
CA ARG A 318 8.64 5.75 0.33
C ARG A 318 9.25 6.98 -0.34
N LEU A 319 8.51 7.66 -1.21
CA LEU A 319 8.99 8.85 -1.94
C LEU A 319 9.41 9.98 -0.98
N MET A 320 8.54 10.31 -0.03
CA MET A 320 8.82 11.33 0.98
C MET A 320 9.96 10.92 1.90
N GLY A 321 10.09 9.64 2.27
CA GLY A 321 11.19 9.14 3.11
C GLY A 321 12.57 9.22 2.44
N LEU A 322 12.60 9.13 1.11
CA LEU A 322 13.80 9.44 0.30
C LEU A 322 14.04 10.95 0.17
N GLY A 323 13.04 11.76 0.54
CA GLY A 323 12.96 13.21 0.38
C GLY A 323 12.94 13.65 -1.07
N ILE A 324 12.21 12.89 -1.87
CA ILE A 324 11.81 13.28 -3.22
C ILE A 324 10.62 14.23 -3.09
N ALA A 325 10.63 15.35 -3.84
CA ALA A 325 9.48 16.24 -3.89
C ALA A 325 8.27 15.47 -4.42
N THR A 326 7.22 15.35 -3.61
CA THR A 326 6.11 14.42 -3.90
C THR A 326 4.82 15.18 -4.15
N LEU A 327 4.14 14.86 -5.26
CA LEU A 327 2.77 15.27 -5.52
C LEU A 327 1.82 14.12 -5.23
N THR A 328 0.74 14.40 -4.53
CA THR A 328 -0.30 13.41 -4.18
C THR A 328 -1.68 13.94 -4.51
N SER A 329 -2.65 13.05 -4.71
CA SER A 329 -4.05 13.46 -4.69
C SER A 329 -4.46 13.88 -3.27
N ASP A 330 -5.22 14.96 -3.15
CA ASP A 330 -5.88 15.38 -1.91
C ASP A 330 -7.17 14.57 -1.72
N ILE A 331 -7.00 13.29 -1.39
CA ILE A 331 -8.07 12.34 -1.09
C ILE A 331 -7.80 11.71 0.27
N GLU A 332 -8.82 11.19 0.92
CA GLU A 332 -8.64 10.31 2.06
C GLU A 332 -7.96 9.01 1.59
N PRO A 333 -6.89 8.51 2.23
CA PRO A 333 -6.29 8.89 3.52
C PRO A 333 -5.10 9.88 3.43
N LEU A 334 -4.78 10.38 2.25
CA LEU A 334 -3.65 11.29 2.03
C LEU A 334 -3.95 12.74 2.47
N HIS A 335 -5.22 13.05 2.71
CA HIS A 335 -5.65 14.36 3.17
C HIS A 335 -4.98 14.78 4.49
N GLU A 336 -4.73 13.83 5.40
CA GLU A 336 -4.13 14.08 6.72
C GLU A 336 -2.63 14.44 6.67
N LEU A 337 -1.98 14.26 5.51
CA LEU A 337 -0.59 14.69 5.34
C LEU A 337 -0.49 16.21 5.55
N PRO A 338 0.38 16.69 6.47
CA PRO A 338 0.47 18.11 6.77
C PRO A 338 0.82 18.96 5.54
N GLN A 339 0.27 20.17 5.49
CA GLN A 339 0.58 21.08 4.39
C GLN A 339 2.09 21.35 4.31
N GLY A 340 2.64 21.25 3.10
CA GLY A 340 4.06 21.52 2.84
C GLY A 340 4.99 20.31 2.95
N THR A 341 4.53 19.16 3.47
CA THR A 341 5.31 17.90 3.43
C THR A 341 5.25 17.24 2.05
N CYS A 342 4.19 17.53 1.30
CA CYS A 342 3.99 17.17 -0.09
C CYS A 342 3.07 18.23 -0.74
N LEU A 343 2.95 18.20 -2.06
CA LEU A 343 2.01 19.04 -2.80
C LEU A 343 0.76 18.23 -3.11
N LYS A 344 -0.39 18.68 -2.60
CA LYS A 344 -1.66 17.96 -2.74
C LYS A 344 -2.48 18.57 -3.89
N ILE A 345 -3.03 17.71 -4.74
CA ILE A 345 -3.87 18.07 -5.89
C ILE A 345 -5.27 17.54 -5.66
N ALA A 346 -6.25 18.43 -5.51
CA ALA A 346 -7.65 18.04 -5.41
C ALA A 346 -8.09 17.34 -6.72
N PRO A 347 -8.88 16.26 -6.65
CA PRO A 347 -9.40 15.57 -7.83
C PRO A 347 -10.63 16.30 -8.39
N ASP A 348 -10.44 17.55 -8.82
CA ASP A 348 -11.48 18.40 -9.41
C ASP A 348 -11.16 18.76 -10.87
N ASP A 349 -11.99 19.61 -11.48
CA ASP A 349 -11.84 20.04 -12.87
C ASP A 349 -10.54 20.82 -13.14
N TYR A 350 -9.83 21.27 -12.08
CA TYR A 350 -8.58 22.01 -12.16
C TYR A 350 -7.35 21.15 -11.91
N ALA A 351 -7.52 19.85 -11.61
CA ALA A 351 -6.44 18.95 -11.22
C ALA A 351 -5.30 18.88 -12.25
N GLU A 352 -5.62 18.77 -13.54
CA GLU A 352 -4.63 18.71 -14.62
C GLU A 352 -3.85 20.03 -14.76
N ALA A 353 -4.55 21.17 -14.75
CA ALA A 353 -3.92 22.48 -14.85
C ALA A 353 -3.00 22.78 -13.65
N LEU A 354 -3.44 22.40 -12.44
CA LEU A 354 -2.63 22.52 -11.24
C LEU A 354 -1.41 21.59 -11.29
N LEU A 355 -1.58 20.33 -11.72
CA LEU A 355 -0.49 19.38 -11.90
C LEU A 355 0.59 19.93 -12.82
N THR A 356 0.21 20.42 -14.01
CA THR A 356 1.12 21.04 -14.97
C THR A 356 1.87 22.22 -14.35
N THR A 357 1.15 23.11 -13.67
CA THR A 357 1.75 24.30 -13.04
C THR A 357 2.77 23.92 -11.98
N LEU A 358 2.45 22.95 -11.13
CA LEU A 358 3.33 22.47 -10.08
C LEU A 358 4.55 21.75 -10.65
N LEU A 359 4.39 20.94 -11.72
CA LEU A 359 5.52 20.30 -12.39
C LEU A 359 6.48 21.31 -13.00
N HIS A 360 5.98 22.34 -13.68
CA HIS A 360 6.82 23.43 -14.19
C HIS A 360 7.56 24.15 -13.05
N LYS A 361 6.85 24.48 -11.97
CA LYS A 361 7.47 25.14 -10.81
C LYS A 361 8.58 24.28 -10.19
N LEU A 362 8.31 22.98 -10.00
CA LEU A 362 9.31 22.05 -9.48
C LEU A 362 10.48 21.84 -10.45
N ALA A 363 10.27 21.89 -11.76
CA ALA A 363 11.33 21.72 -12.75
C ALA A 363 12.25 22.94 -12.89
N LEU A 364 11.72 24.15 -12.62
CA LEU A 364 12.45 25.42 -12.79
C LEU A 364 13.01 26.00 -11.50
N ASP A 365 12.53 25.54 -10.34
CA ASP A 365 12.95 26.05 -9.03
C ASP A 365 13.49 24.91 -8.14
N ASP A 366 14.80 24.71 -8.22
CA ASP A 366 15.52 23.70 -7.44
C ASP A 366 15.37 23.93 -5.94
N SER A 367 15.38 25.19 -5.49
CA SER A 367 15.26 25.52 -4.06
C SER A 367 13.89 25.12 -3.53
N PHE A 368 12.82 25.41 -4.28
CA PHE A 368 11.48 24.98 -3.93
C PHE A 368 11.34 23.46 -3.95
N ARG A 369 11.88 22.79 -4.97
CA ARG A 369 11.86 21.32 -5.07
C ARG A 369 12.55 20.67 -3.87
N HIS A 370 13.74 21.15 -3.50
CA HIS A 370 14.46 20.66 -2.33
C HIS A 370 13.71 20.93 -1.01
N LEU A 371 13.10 22.10 -0.87
CA LEU A 371 12.30 22.42 0.32
C LEU A 371 11.13 21.44 0.51
N VAL A 372 10.37 21.15 -0.56
CA VAL A 372 9.27 20.17 -0.50
C VAL A 372 9.78 18.78 -0.13
N GLY A 373 10.88 18.35 -0.75
CA GLY A 373 11.49 17.05 -0.46
C GLY A 373 11.98 16.92 0.99
N GLU A 374 12.63 17.96 1.53
CA GLU A 374 13.14 17.95 2.91
C GLU A 374 12.02 17.95 3.95
N ASN A 375 10.96 18.74 3.72
CA ASN A 375 9.79 18.73 4.59
C ASN A 375 9.14 17.34 4.64
N GLY A 376 8.99 16.71 3.47
CA GLY A 376 8.49 15.34 3.37
C GLY A 376 9.37 14.34 4.13
N ARG A 377 10.69 14.42 3.94
CA ARG A 377 11.64 13.55 4.63
C ARG A 377 11.58 13.72 6.14
N THR A 378 11.56 14.95 6.62
CA THR A 378 11.49 15.29 8.05
C THR A 378 10.22 14.71 8.68
N PHE A 379 9.07 14.84 8.00
CA PHE A 379 7.82 14.25 8.46
C PHE A 379 7.92 12.72 8.57
N ILE A 380 8.40 12.04 7.52
CA ILE A 380 8.56 10.57 7.53
C ILE A 380 9.54 10.12 8.62
N GLN A 381 10.68 10.79 8.77
CA GLN A 381 11.66 10.50 9.81
C GLN A 381 11.11 10.71 11.23
N THR A 382 10.08 11.52 11.40
CA THR A 382 9.48 11.79 12.71
C THR A 382 8.33 10.83 13.03
N HIS A 383 7.45 10.58 12.05
CA HIS A 383 6.18 9.88 12.29
C HIS A 383 6.13 8.43 11.78
N HIS A 384 7.05 8.04 10.89
CA HIS A 384 7.06 6.73 10.25
C HIS A 384 8.28 5.88 10.64
N GLN A 385 8.85 6.10 11.83
CA GLN A 385 10.03 5.37 12.28
C GLN A 385 9.72 3.89 12.53
N LEU A 386 10.39 2.99 11.80
CA LEU A 386 10.19 1.54 11.90
C LEU A 386 10.23 1.02 13.35
N LYS A 387 11.25 1.40 14.13
CA LYS A 387 11.39 0.92 15.53
C LYS A 387 10.26 1.41 16.43
N ALA A 388 9.88 2.69 16.31
CA ALA A 388 8.80 3.26 17.12
C ALA A 388 7.45 2.66 16.76
N ILE A 389 7.20 2.40 15.47
CA ILE A 389 5.98 1.74 15.00
C ILE A 389 5.93 0.29 15.46
N ALA A 390 7.01 -0.49 15.31
CA ALA A 390 7.07 -1.86 15.81
C ALA A 390 6.78 -1.92 17.32
N ARG A 391 7.23 -0.92 18.09
CA ARG A 391 6.90 -0.80 19.51
C ARG A 391 5.40 -0.59 19.74
N GLN A 392 4.76 0.31 19.00
CA GLN A 392 3.31 0.54 19.08
C GLN A 392 2.50 -0.72 18.74
N TYR A 393 2.92 -1.48 17.71
CA TYR A 393 2.30 -2.77 17.39
C TYR A 393 2.42 -3.74 18.58
N LEU A 394 3.62 -3.90 19.14
CA LEU A 394 3.84 -4.76 20.30
C LEU A 394 3.00 -4.35 21.52
N GLU A 395 2.92 -3.05 21.82
CA GLU A 395 2.11 -2.53 22.94
C GLU A 395 0.62 -2.82 22.73
N PHE A 396 0.11 -2.62 21.50
CA PHE A 396 -1.26 -2.98 21.17
C PHE A 396 -1.49 -4.49 21.31
N PHE A 397 -0.54 -5.32 20.87
CA PHE A 397 -0.62 -6.76 21.00
C PHE A 397 -0.67 -7.21 22.47
N GLN A 398 0.18 -6.64 23.33
CA GLN A 398 0.21 -6.95 24.76
C GLN A 398 -1.08 -6.57 25.49
N HIS A 399 -1.77 -5.52 25.04
CA HIS A 399 -3.06 -5.11 25.62
C HIS A 399 -4.19 -6.10 25.33
N HIS A 400 -4.07 -6.92 24.29
CA HIS A 400 -5.13 -7.84 23.82
C HIS A 400 -4.72 -9.33 23.87
N ALA A 401 -3.57 -9.65 24.45
CA ALA A 401 -3.03 -11.00 24.61
C ALA A 401 -3.62 -11.74 25.83
#